data_AF-A0A9D5J158-F1
#
_entry.id   AF-A0A9D5J158-F1
#
_cell.length_a   1.000
_cell.length_b   1.000
_cell.length_c   1.000
_cell.angle_alpha   90.00
_cell.angle_beta   90.00
_cell.angle_gamma   90.00
#
_symmetry.space_group_name_H-M   'P 1'
#
loop_
_entity.id
_entity.type
_entity.pdbx_description
1 polymer ?
#
loop_
_entity_poly.entity_id
_entity_poly.type
_entity_poly.pdbx_seq_one_letter_code
_entity_poly.pdbx_strand_id
1 'polypeptide(L)'
;MKKTVLIAAAGWALLVAGAVSNAESRIENDKLSISGQAGGAGLTMSSKQTKNKLELRLLDAAGVAGKIKSVKEGKSDDEGKSLKVVTDGGEALVTLGMGRAYAEIKPVKGLKAVALGVPTRFAVMPDFFAMDVALDARHVKQDKAVALADNFYLMPLDGGNAMAFCVWPGADPKEQTREESVVEFTVGGEGEARKFTESRAYFPGSKPVYVALLEGTNCWRYEDVTSQTMDQAVKIDWKRPFDARWRATFMTMDGKLVPGWNVSIISYFFPDPKKFGTGGWYFDEAINSGMGYRNGMPQGDTQGLGNYVHQCWFKQDETWLYLWKKPFGRSPPMDGKFESVIIYPLDRAKDTPITELALADVVKQTLGVGPCEYILDKEGAVWAYHGGTNKMHFEGATCGNWDWHLNPRLNEWKSKGSLDAKKKQEVVWLIEDMGTFIAAVNKRMHAYDDFRKTVKGLCDAAKKGGKEDAALAAALEGDLNAMQQTLSNLPEFDKGLARWQETLSKMQELAKSSEEFKPELSSIGNVRGHAENQDNTIAGCRRCVNMIKQKAGVAVNEAGSGSTSLAVKIREECRKVLRKPHPLEHF
;
A
#
# COMPACT_ATOMS: atom_id res chain seq x y z
N MET A 1 30.46 55.84 -79.10
CA MET A 1 29.44 56.08 -78.05
C MET A 1 29.09 54.74 -77.42
N LYS A 2 29.52 54.53 -76.17
CA LYS A 2 29.22 53.35 -75.35
C LYS A 2 27.82 53.53 -74.75
N LYS A 3 26.94 52.54 -74.85
CA LYS A 3 25.73 52.47 -74.02
C LYS A 3 25.89 51.32 -73.02
N THR A 4 26.23 51.74 -71.82
CA THR A 4 26.16 51.00 -70.55
C THR A 4 24.70 50.65 -70.27
N VAL A 5 24.40 49.37 -70.03
CA VAL A 5 23.14 48.95 -69.41
C VAL A 5 23.48 48.52 -67.98
N LEU A 6 22.84 49.21 -67.03
CA LEU A 6 22.97 49.01 -65.59
C LEU A 6 22.44 47.63 -65.16
N ILE A 7 23.21 46.98 -64.29
CA ILE A 7 22.79 45.89 -63.42
C ILE A 7 22.06 46.53 -62.23
N ALA A 8 20.82 46.12 -61.96
CA ALA A 8 20.12 46.40 -60.71
C ALA A 8 19.79 45.07 -60.02
N ALA A 9 20.38 44.87 -58.85
CA ALA A 9 20.09 43.79 -57.92
C ALA A 9 18.92 44.18 -57.02
N ALA A 10 17.92 43.30 -56.88
CA ALA A 10 17.07 43.15 -55.69
C ALA A 10 16.11 41.97 -55.91
N GLY A 11 16.25 40.91 -55.11
CA GLY A 11 15.40 39.73 -55.17
C GLY A 11 15.69 38.76 -54.04
N TRP A 12 15.65 39.26 -52.80
CA TRP A 12 15.63 38.43 -51.60
C TRP A 12 14.24 38.51 -50.95
N ALA A 13 13.76 37.33 -50.56
CA ALA A 13 12.74 37.04 -49.55
C ALA A 13 11.26 37.37 -49.87
N LEU A 14 10.52 36.31 -50.22
CA LEU A 14 9.28 35.95 -49.53
C LEU A 14 9.00 34.46 -49.75
N LEU A 15 9.77 33.61 -49.05
CA LEU A 15 9.39 32.22 -48.79
C LEU A 15 8.21 32.30 -47.82
N VAL A 16 7.02 32.09 -48.37
CA VAL A 16 5.77 31.94 -47.63
C VAL A 16 5.99 30.95 -46.50
N ALA A 17 5.64 31.39 -45.29
CA ALA A 17 5.63 30.58 -44.08
C ALA A 17 5.01 29.21 -44.39
N GLY A 18 5.81 28.16 -44.15
CA GLY A 18 5.47 26.80 -44.50
C GLY A 18 4.10 26.41 -43.96
N ALA A 19 3.33 25.73 -44.82
CA ALA A 19 2.20 24.94 -44.36
C ALA A 19 2.68 24.08 -43.19
N VAL A 20 2.08 24.27 -42.01
CA VAL A 20 2.28 23.37 -40.88
C VAL A 20 1.81 22.00 -41.37
N SER A 21 2.73 21.11 -41.72
CA SER A 21 2.37 19.75 -42.05
C SER A 21 1.73 19.13 -40.81
N ASN A 22 0.47 18.71 -40.91
CA ASN A 22 -0.22 17.92 -39.88
C ASN A 22 0.36 16.50 -39.76
N ALA A 23 1.65 16.31 -40.04
CA ALA A 23 2.31 15.03 -39.97
C ALA A 23 2.35 14.56 -38.50
N GLU A 24 1.96 13.31 -38.28
CA GLU A 24 2.11 12.64 -37.00
C GLU A 24 3.60 12.58 -36.62
N SER A 25 3.94 13.04 -35.42
CA SER A 25 5.27 12.84 -34.82
C SER A 25 5.21 11.65 -33.86
N ARG A 26 6.26 10.82 -33.86
CA ARG A 26 6.29 9.58 -33.08
C ARG A 26 7.67 9.32 -32.50
N ILE A 27 7.71 8.89 -31.25
CA ILE A 27 8.88 8.27 -30.63
C ILE A 27 8.54 6.83 -30.24
N GLU A 28 9.54 5.96 -30.26
CA GLU A 28 9.35 4.56 -29.93
C GLU A 28 10.62 3.96 -29.33
N ASN A 29 10.44 2.96 -28.46
CA ASN A 29 11.47 2.06 -27.99
C ASN A 29 11.08 0.61 -28.32
N ASP A 30 11.67 -0.37 -27.65
CA ASP A 30 11.39 -1.80 -27.80
C ASP A 30 10.04 -2.25 -27.20
N LYS A 31 9.43 -1.46 -26.30
CA LYS A 31 8.20 -1.83 -25.57
C LYS A 31 6.98 -0.99 -25.94
N LEU A 32 7.20 0.29 -26.22
CA LEU A 32 6.17 1.32 -26.36
C LEU A 32 6.39 2.18 -27.60
N SER A 33 5.30 2.78 -28.07
CA SER A 33 5.29 3.85 -29.07
C SER A 33 4.41 4.98 -28.54
N ILE A 34 4.87 6.23 -28.67
CA ILE A 34 4.11 7.43 -28.33
C ILE A 34 4.03 8.30 -29.56
N SER A 35 2.82 8.70 -29.94
CA SER A 35 2.61 9.59 -31.08
C SER A 35 1.56 10.65 -30.85
N GLY A 36 1.62 11.69 -31.67
CA GLY A 36 0.67 12.79 -31.65
C GLY A 36 0.78 13.66 -32.89
N GLN A 37 -0.23 14.49 -33.12
CA GLN A 37 -0.29 15.40 -34.26
C GLN A 37 -0.88 16.75 -33.84
N ALA A 38 -0.54 17.80 -34.59
CA ALA A 38 -1.18 19.10 -34.44
C ALA A 38 -2.70 18.99 -34.68
N GLY A 39 -3.50 19.70 -33.90
CA GLY A 39 -4.96 19.61 -33.86
C GLY A 39 -5.51 18.43 -33.05
N GLY A 40 -4.68 17.46 -32.67
CA GLY A 40 -5.09 16.31 -31.86
C GLY A 40 -5.51 16.68 -30.44
N ALA A 41 -6.35 15.85 -29.83
CA ALA A 41 -6.84 16.03 -28.45
C ALA A 41 -5.81 15.60 -27.39
N GLY A 42 -4.81 14.80 -27.76
CA GLY A 42 -3.79 14.25 -26.87
C GLY A 42 -2.78 13.41 -27.64
N LEU A 43 -1.85 12.80 -26.91
CA LEU A 43 -0.92 11.79 -27.44
C LEU A 43 -1.53 10.40 -27.28
N THR A 44 -1.15 9.47 -28.14
CA THR A 44 -1.46 8.05 -27.97
C THR A 44 -0.20 7.31 -27.56
N MET A 45 -0.22 6.65 -26.40
CA MET A 45 0.78 5.68 -25.99
C MET A 45 0.26 4.27 -26.28
N SER A 46 0.98 3.52 -27.11
CA SER A 46 0.61 2.16 -27.49
C SER A 46 1.67 1.16 -27.06
N SER A 47 1.24 0.00 -26.62
CA SER A 47 2.14 -1.14 -26.45
C SER A 47 2.61 -1.69 -27.80
N LYS A 48 3.84 -2.22 -27.82
CA LYS A 48 4.35 -3.08 -28.90
C LYS A 48 4.13 -4.57 -28.64
N GLN A 49 3.86 -4.95 -27.39
CA GLN A 49 3.65 -6.35 -26.97
C GLN A 49 2.17 -6.73 -27.01
N THR A 50 1.29 -5.80 -26.71
CA THR A 50 -0.16 -6.00 -26.68
C THR A 50 -0.88 -5.00 -27.60
N LYS A 51 -2.20 -5.11 -27.70
CA LYS A 51 -3.05 -4.15 -28.43
C LYS A 51 -3.49 -2.96 -27.56
N ASN A 52 -2.97 -2.85 -26.34
CA ASN A 52 -3.39 -1.82 -25.40
C ASN A 52 -2.89 -0.44 -25.83
N LYS A 53 -3.76 0.55 -25.62
CA LYS A 53 -3.51 1.96 -25.92
C LYS A 53 -4.02 2.81 -24.78
N LEU A 54 -3.32 3.90 -24.52
CA LEU A 54 -3.65 4.92 -23.55
C LEU A 54 -3.63 6.27 -24.27
N GLU A 55 -4.62 7.13 -23.98
CA GLU A 55 -4.53 8.53 -24.37
C GLU A 55 -3.89 9.36 -23.26
N LEU A 56 -2.95 10.22 -23.61
CA LEU A 56 -2.30 11.15 -22.69
C LEU A 56 -2.72 12.57 -23.06
N ARG A 57 -3.47 13.23 -22.16
CA ARG A 57 -3.96 14.60 -22.36
C ARG A 57 -3.30 15.54 -21.37
N LEU A 58 -2.68 16.60 -21.87
CA LEU A 58 -1.99 17.58 -21.05
C LEU A 58 -2.99 18.63 -20.56
N LEU A 59 -3.11 18.77 -19.24
CA LEU A 59 -4.07 19.66 -18.61
C LEU A 59 -3.40 20.95 -18.14
N ASP A 60 -4.04 22.07 -18.43
CA ASP A 60 -3.60 23.40 -18.03
C ASP A 60 -3.88 23.70 -16.54
N ALA A 61 -3.59 24.93 -16.11
CA ALA A 61 -3.84 25.38 -14.75
C ALA A 61 -5.33 25.29 -14.31
N ALA A 62 -6.27 25.38 -15.27
CA ALA A 62 -7.70 25.23 -15.04
C ALA A 62 -8.16 23.76 -15.07
N GLY A 63 -7.25 22.81 -15.35
CA GLY A 63 -7.57 21.39 -15.46
C GLY A 63 -8.27 21.03 -16.78
N VAL A 64 -8.11 21.87 -17.81
CA VAL A 64 -8.71 21.67 -19.13
C VAL A 64 -7.66 21.13 -20.10
N ALA A 65 -8.04 20.12 -20.89
CA ALA A 65 -7.19 19.60 -21.95
C ALA A 65 -7.20 20.55 -23.16
N GLY A 66 -6.06 21.15 -23.47
CA GLY A 66 -5.90 21.97 -24.66
C GLY A 66 -5.65 21.12 -25.91
N LYS A 67 -6.02 21.61 -27.10
CA LYS A 67 -5.63 20.95 -28.35
C LYS A 67 -4.12 21.07 -28.53
N ILE A 68 -3.52 20.08 -29.18
CA ILE A 68 -2.10 20.11 -29.51
C ILE A 68 -1.88 21.13 -30.63
N LYS A 69 -1.09 22.19 -30.38
CA LYS A 69 -0.66 23.15 -31.40
C LYS A 69 0.48 22.61 -32.23
N SER A 70 1.43 21.94 -31.59
CA SER A 70 2.56 21.30 -32.27
C SER A 70 3.11 20.15 -31.47
N VAL A 71 3.52 19.09 -32.16
CA VAL A 71 4.40 18.04 -31.65
C VAL A 71 5.66 18.09 -32.49
N LYS A 72 6.83 18.07 -31.85
CA LYS A 72 8.12 17.99 -32.53
C LYS A 72 9.00 16.99 -31.81
N GLU A 73 9.72 16.18 -32.57
CA GLU A 73 10.80 15.38 -32.00
C GLU A 73 11.85 16.30 -31.37
N GLY A 74 12.15 16.03 -30.10
CA GLY A 74 13.16 16.71 -29.33
C GLY A 74 14.53 16.06 -29.53
N LYS A 75 15.44 16.29 -28.56
CA LYS A 75 16.75 15.64 -28.59
C LYS A 75 16.59 14.14 -28.34
N SER A 76 17.43 13.37 -29.03
CA SER A 76 17.75 11.99 -28.68
C SER A 76 19.08 12.01 -27.94
N ASP A 77 19.11 11.46 -26.74
CA ASP A 77 20.31 11.32 -25.92
C ASP A 77 20.29 9.97 -25.19
N ASP A 78 21.19 9.80 -24.22
CA ASP A 78 21.30 8.58 -23.43
C ASP A 78 20.04 8.30 -22.58
N GLU A 79 19.19 9.32 -22.33
CA GLU A 79 17.93 9.16 -21.59
C GLU A 79 16.79 8.65 -22.50
N GLY A 80 16.91 8.83 -23.82
CA GLY A 80 15.97 8.30 -24.80
C GLY A 80 15.64 9.27 -25.93
N LYS A 81 14.50 8.99 -26.57
CA LYS A 81 13.90 9.90 -27.57
C LYS A 81 12.82 10.73 -26.90
N SER A 82 12.69 11.99 -27.29
CA SER A 82 11.71 12.91 -26.70
C SER A 82 10.78 13.54 -27.72
N LEU A 83 9.56 13.89 -27.29
CA LEU A 83 8.61 14.74 -27.99
C LEU A 83 8.42 16.02 -27.19
N LYS A 84 8.66 17.16 -27.83
CA LYS A 84 8.21 18.47 -27.33
C LYS A 84 6.77 18.69 -27.77
N VAL A 85 5.87 18.81 -26.82
CA VAL A 85 4.42 18.94 -27.06
C VAL A 85 3.96 20.29 -26.55
N VAL A 86 3.38 21.10 -27.46
CA VAL A 86 2.79 22.40 -27.15
C VAL A 86 1.29 22.31 -27.37
N THR A 87 0.51 22.67 -26.35
CA THR A 87 -0.95 22.74 -26.40
C THR A 87 -1.42 24.20 -26.31
N ASP A 88 -2.74 24.40 -26.36
CA ASP A 88 -3.35 25.70 -26.04
C ASP A 88 -3.00 26.21 -24.63
N GLY A 89 -2.88 25.29 -23.67
CA GLY A 89 -2.74 25.60 -22.26
C GLY A 89 -1.31 25.47 -21.70
N GLY A 90 -0.39 24.83 -22.42
CA GLY A 90 0.97 24.67 -21.92
C GLY A 90 1.92 23.89 -22.80
N GLU A 91 3.06 23.51 -22.23
CA GLU A 91 4.14 22.79 -22.90
C GLU A 91 4.65 21.67 -21.99
N ALA A 92 4.90 20.49 -22.59
CA ALA A 92 5.53 19.35 -21.94
C ALA A 92 6.67 18.78 -22.81
N LEU A 93 7.59 18.09 -22.14
CA LEU A 93 8.53 17.16 -22.75
C LEU A 93 8.09 15.73 -22.39
N VAL A 94 7.91 14.89 -23.40
CA VAL A 94 7.57 13.47 -23.21
C VAL A 94 8.73 12.62 -23.68
N THR A 95 9.35 11.86 -22.78
CA THR A 95 10.56 11.09 -23.06
C THR A 95 10.31 9.59 -22.94
N LEU A 96 10.86 8.84 -23.88
CA LEU A 96 10.83 7.38 -23.90
C LEU A 96 12.24 6.82 -24.10
N GLY A 97 12.78 6.21 -23.05
CA GLY A 97 14.11 5.58 -23.04
C GLY A 97 14.07 4.10 -23.44
N MET A 98 15.17 3.56 -23.97
CA MET A 98 15.26 2.15 -24.34
C MET A 98 15.06 1.22 -23.13
N GLY A 99 14.36 0.10 -23.32
CA GLY A 99 14.04 -0.90 -22.30
C GLY A 99 12.98 -0.50 -21.28
N ARG A 100 12.57 0.78 -21.26
CA ARG A 100 11.60 1.33 -20.30
C ARG A 100 10.18 0.96 -20.69
N ALA A 101 9.40 0.48 -19.72
CA ALA A 101 7.97 0.23 -19.86
C ALA A 101 7.11 1.45 -19.49
N TYR A 102 7.72 2.64 -19.45
CA TYR A 102 7.08 3.88 -19.05
C TYR A 102 7.55 5.08 -19.87
N ALA A 103 6.67 6.07 -19.98
CA ALA A 103 6.95 7.40 -20.48
C ALA A 103 7.18 8.36 -19.31
N GLU A 104 8.17 9.24 -19.43
CA GLU A 104 8.33 10.40 -18.55
C GLU A 104 7.61 11.60 -19.17
N ILE A 105 6.74 12.25 -18.41
CA ILE A 105 5.99 13.43 -18.85
C ILE A 105 6.38 14.59 -17.94
N LYS A 106 7.21 15.49 -18.45
CA LYS A 106 7.74 16.62 -17.70
C LYS A 106 7.03 17.92 -18.10
N PRO A 107 6.40 18.66 -17.16
CA PRO A 107 5.82 19.94 -17.47
C PRO A 107 6.93 20.96 -17.72
N VAL A 108 6.79 21.73 -18.80
CA VAL A 108 7.72 22.84 -19.11
C VAL A 108 7.07 24.17 -18.75
N LYS A 109 5.80 24.38 -19.14
CA LYS A 109 5.08 25.64 -18.88
C LYS A 109 3.58 25.44 -18.84
N GLY A 110 2.89 26.08 -17.89
CA GLY A 110 1.43 26.25 -17.90
C GLY A 110 0.59 24.98 -17.63
N LEU A 111 1.23 23.81 -17.54
CA LEU A 111 0.57 22.55 -17.26
C LEU A 111 0.51 22.27 -15.76
N LYS A 112 -0.62 21.68 -15.33
CA LYS A 112 -0.87 21.31 -13.93
C LYS A 112 -0.98 19.81 -13.74
N ALA A 113 -1.41 19.07 -14.77
CA ALA A 113 -1.62 17.64 -14.69
C ALA A 113 -1.50 16.96 -16.05
N VAL A 114 -1.44 15.63 -16.01
CA VAL A 114 -1.70 14.75 -17.15
C VAL A 114 -2.95 13.92 -16.86
N ALA A 115 -3.85 13.85 -17.84
CA ALA A 115 -4.99 12.96 -17.86
C ALA A 115 -4.65 11.70 -18.66
N LEU A 116 -4.93 10.53 -18.09
CA LEU A 116 -4.80 9.23 -18.74
C LEU A 116 -6.19 8.78 -19.16
N GLY A 117 -6.44 8.75 -20.47
CA GLY A 117 -7.67 8.21 -21.06
C GLY A 117 -7.53 6.71 -21.29
N VAL A 118 -8.08 5.92 -20.37
CA VAL A 118 -8.16 4.47 -20.52
C VAL A 118 -9.42 3.91 -19.86
N PRO A 119 -10.37 3.35 -20.64
CA PRO A 119 -11.55 2.72 -20.10
C PRO A 119 -11.19 1.50 -19.25
N THR A 120 -11.47 1.55 -17.95
CA THR A 120 -11.33 0.42 -17.03
C THR A 120 -12.43 0.41 -15.98
N ARG A 121 -12.78 -0.76 -15.46
CA ARG A 121 -13.71 -0.88 -14.34
C ARG A 121 -13.09 -0.53 -12.99
N PHE A 122 -11.79 -0.75 -12.80
CA PHE A 122 -11.15 -0.67 -11.49
C PHE A 122 -10.05 0.39 -11.45
N ALA A 123 -9.95 1.07 -10.31
CA ALA A 123 -8.80 1.87 -9.93
C ALA A 123 -8.31 1.41 -8.56
N VAL A 124 -7.01 1.15 -8.42
CA VAL A 124 -6.39 0.69 -7.17
C VAL A 124 -5.29 1.66 -6.80
N MET A 125 -5.26 2.08 -5.54
CA MET A 125 -4.22 2.89 -4.92
C MET A 125 -3.51 1.98 -3.91
N PRO A 126 -2.43 1.30 -4.34
CA PRO A 126 -1.79 0.31 -3.50
C PRO A 126 -1.13 0.93 -2.28
N ASP A 127 -1.24 0.28 -1.12
CA ASP A 127 -0.56 0.74 0.10
C ASP A 127 0.36 -0.35 0.66
N PHE A 128 1.67 -0.14 0.61
CA PHE A 128 2.66 -1.12 1.07
C PHE A 128 2.61 -1.41 2.60
N PHE A 129 1.85 -0.64 3.38
CA PHE A 129 1.81 -0.68 4.86
C PHE A 129 0.49 -1.10 5.44
N ALA A 130 -0.57 -0.81 4.69
CA ALA A 130 -1.94 -0.90 5.12
C ALA A 130 -2.79 -1.53 4.02
N MET A 131 -4.11 -1.40 4.13
CA MET A 131 -5.02 -1.84 3.08
C MET A 131 -4.94 -0.92 1.86
N ASP A 132 -5.13 -1.50 0.66
CA ASP A 132 -5.30 -0.68 -0.53
C ASP A 132 -6.59 0.12 -0.44
N VAL A 133 -6.62 1.24 -1.16
CA VAL A 133 -7.89 1.80 -1.60
C VAL A 133 -8.15 1.27 -3.00
N ALA A 134 -9.37 0.81 -3.26
CA ALA A 134 -9.79 0.34 -4.57
C ALA A 134 -11.21 0.83 -4.86
N LEU A 135 -11.45 1.24 -6.09
CA LEU A 135 -12.74 1.70 -6.57
C LEU A 135 -13.21 0.79 -7.70
N ASP A 136 -14.48 0.39 -7.65
CA ASP A 136 -15.21 -0.22 -8.76
C ASP A 136 -16.14 0.84 -9.33
N ALA A 137 -15.98 1.17 -10.61
CA ALA A 137 -16.76 2.20 -11.29
C ALA A 137 -18.28 1.97 -11.20
N ARG A 138 -18.72 0.71 -11.05
CA ARG A 138 -20.15 0.36 -10.87
C ARG A 138 -20.75 0.92 -9.58
N HIS A 139 -19.92 1.10 -8.55
CA HIS A 139 -20.34 1.60 -7.24
C HIS A 139 -20.21 3.11 -7.09
N VAL A 140 -19.56 3.77 -8.05
CA VAL A 140 -19.46 5.24 -8.08
C VAL A 140 -20.73 5.81 -8.69
N LYS A 141 -21.55 6.46 -7.85
CA LYS A 141 -22.84 7.04 -8.25
C LYS A 141 -22.71 8.30 -9.09
N GLN A 142 -21.64 9.05 -8.90
CA GLN A 142 -21.37 10.31 -9.59
C GLN A 142 -20.52 10.07 -10.85
N ASP A 143 -20.52 11.04 -11.77
CA ASP A 143 -19.66 11.00 -12.97
C ASP A 143 -18.19 11.34 -12.68
N LYS A 144 -17.88 11.59 -11.40
CA LYS A 144 -16.53 11.81 -10.90
C LYS A 144 -16.30 11.00 -9.63
N ALA A 145 -15.11 10.45 -9.50
CA ALA A 145 -14.62 9.87 -8.27
C ALA A 145 -13.30 10.53 -7.86
N VAL A 146 -12.99 10.44 -6.59
CA VAL A 146 -11.73 10.89 -5.99
C VAL A 146 -11.16 9.75 -5.16
N ALA A 147 -9.86 9.57 -5.23
CA ALA A 147 -9.13 8.73 -4.28
C ALA A 147 -7.85 9.39 -3.80
N LEU A 148 -7.37 8.92 -2.66
CA LEU A 148 -6.10 9.34 -2.09
C LEU A 148 -5.05 8.25 -2.34
N ALA A 149 -3.88 8.68 -2.83
CA ALA A 149 -2.82 7.80 -3.30
C ALA A 149 -1.45 8.23 -2.76
N ASP A 150 -0.63 7.24 -2.42
CA ASP A 150 0.74 7.40 -1.94
C ASP A 150 1.72 7.47 -3.13
N ASN A 151 1.59 8.53 -3.94
CA ASN A 151 2.43 8.81 -5.11
C ASN A 151 2.25 7.92 -6.35
N PHE A 152 1.35 6.94 -6.31
CA PHE A 152 1.05 6.12 -7.47
C PHE A 152 -0.34 5.48 -7.40
N TYR A 153 -0.87 5.12 -8.56
CA TYR A 153 -2.10 4.32 -8.68
C TYR A 153 -2.02 3.39 -9.90
N LEU A 154 -2.86 2.37 -9.87
CA LEU A 154 -2.96 1.29 -10.83
C LEU A 154 -4.36 1.22 -11.42
N MET A 155 -4.45 1.02 -12.74
CA MET A 155 -5.68 0.85 -13.49
C MET A 155 -5.58 -0.46 -14.29
N PRO A 156 -6.10 -1.58 -13.76
CA PRO A 156 -6.07 -2.87 -14.44
C PRO A 156 -6.85 -2.81 -15.75
N LEU A 157 -6.28 -3.28 -16.87
CA LEU A 157 -6.91 -3.20 -18.18
C LEU A 157 -7.63 -4.50 -18.54
N ASP A 158 -8.76 -4.39 -19.23
CA ASP A 158 -9.59 -5.52 -19.63
C ASP A 158 -8.76 -6.65 -20.28
N GLY A 159 -9.10 -7.90 -19.94
CA GLY A 159 -8.43 -9.09 -20.48
C GLY A 159 -7.22 -9.58 -19.69
N GLY A 160 -6.87 -8.97 -18.56
CA GLY A 160 -5.90 -9.55 -17.60
C GLY A 160 -4.42 -9.43 -18.00
N ASN A 161 -4.13 -8.86 -19.17
CA ASN A 161 -2.79 -8.88 -19.77
C ASN A 161 -2.00 -7.58 -19.65
N ALA A 162 -2.63 -6.53 -19.11
CA ALA A 162 -1.96 -5.27 -18.88
C ALA A 162 -2.59 -4.48 -17.73
N MET A 163 -1.79 -3.60 -17.14
CA MET A 163 -2.23 -2.59 -16.20
C MET A 163 -1.58 -1.25 -16.56
N ALA A 164 -2.37 -0.18 -16.57
CA ALA A 164 -1.81 1.17 -16.62
C ALA A 164 -1.38 1.57 -15.20
N PHE A 165 -0.17 2.09 -15.06
CA PHE A 165 0.38 2.47 -13.76
C PHE A 165 0.95 3.88 -13.83
N CYS A 166 0.53 4.75 -12.92
CA CYS A 166 0.98 6.13 -12.87
C CYS A 166 1.75 6.37 -11.58
N VAL A 167 2.91 7.03 -11.66
CA VAL A 167 3.78 7.32 -10.50
C VAL A 167 4.36 8.72 -10.62
N TRP A 168 4.53 9.40 -9.50
CA TRP A 168 5.14 10.74 -9.42
C TRP A 168 6.01 10.89 -8.17
N PRO A 169 7.03 11.75 -8.17
CA PRO A 169 7.81 12.03 -6.96
C PRO A 169 7.02 12.90 -5.98
N GLY A 170 7.46 12.99 -4.72
CA GLY A 170 6.93 13.98 -3.77
C GLY A 170 7.21 15.43 -4.18
N ALA A 171 6.44 16.40 -3.67
CA ALA A 171 6.61 17.82 -4.01
C ALA A 171 7.93 18.43 -3.51
N ASP A 172 8.46 18.01 -2.36
CA ASP A 172 9.68 18.61 -1.77
C ASP A 172 10.93 18.26 -2.62
N PRO A 173 11.72 19.26 -3.09
CA PRO A 173 12.96 19.01 -3.84
C PRO A 173 14.09 18.38 -3.04
N LYS A 174 14.13 18.58 -1.72
CA LYS A 174 15.21 18.12 -0.82
C LYS A 174 14.94 16.74 -0.25
N GLU A 175 13.67 16.40 -0.10
CA GLU A 175 13.22 15.10 0.36
C GLU A 175 12.18 14.62 -0.63
N GLN A 176 12.48 13.59 -1.44
CA GLN A 176 11.44 12.95 -2.26
C GLN A 176 10.50 12.18 -1.32
N THR A 177 9.64 12.91 -0.62
CA THR A 177 8.78 12.40 0.43
C THR A 177 7.54 11.76 -0.16
N ARG A 178 7.01 10.79 0.56
CA ARG A 178 5.66 10.29 0.34
C ARG A 178 4.65 11.39 0.66
N GLU A 179 3.76 11.68 -0.28
CA GLU A 179 2.71 12.69 -0.15
C GLU A 179 1.37 12.10 -0.59
N GLU A 180 0.39 12.13 0.32
CA GLU A 180 -0.99 11.75 0.03
C GLU A 180 -1.57 12.72 -1.00
N SER A 181 -1.70 12.23 -2.22
CA SER A 181 -2.12 13.01 -3.38
C SER A 181 -3.53 12.63 -3.80
N VAL A 182 -4.25 13.62 -4.31
CA VAL A 182 -5.60 13.45 -4.82
C VAL A 182 -5.55 12.96 -6.26
N VAL A 183 -6.17 11.82 -6.53
CA VAL A 183 -6.38 11.31 -7.89
C VAL A 183 -7.85 11.47 -8.22
N GLU A 184 -8.13 12.18 -9.31
CA GLU A 184 -9.48 12.36 -9.82
C GLU A 184 -9.74 11.37 -10.95
N PHE A 185 -10.92 10.77 -10.96
CA PHE A 185 -11.40 9.90 -12.01
C PHE A 185 -12.69 10.45 -12.61
N THR A 186 -12.81 10.36 -13.93
CA THR A 186 -14.08 10.55 -14.63
C THR A 186 -14.71 9.18 -14.85
N VAL A 187 -15.99 9.06 -14.55
CA VAL A 187 -16.77 7.83 -14.72
C VAL A 187 -17.76 8.02 -15.87
N GLY A 188 -17.79 7.07 -16.78
CA GLY A 188 -18.76 7.02 -17.87
C GLY A 188 -19.51 5.69 -17.92
N GLY A 189 -20.61 5.65 -18.66
CA GLY A 189 -21.46 4.47 -18.79
C GLY A 189 -22.52 4.35 -17.68
N GLU A 190 -23.29 3.26 -17.73
CA GLU A 190 -24.43 3.00 -16.83
C GLU A 190 -24.40 1.56 -16.32
N GLY A 191 -24.87 1.35 -15.07
CA GLY A 191 -24.93 0.04 -14.42
C GLY A 191 -23.62 -0.74 -14.50
N GLU A 192 -23.69 -2.00 -14.94
CA GLU A 192 -22.53 -2.89 -15.10
C GLU A 192 -21.52 -2.43 -16.16
N ALA A 193 -21.93 -1.54 -17.07
CA ALA A 193 -21.04 -0.99 -18.09
C ALA A 193 -20.27 0.26 -17.62
N ARG A 194 -20.46 0.70 -16.37
CA ARG A 194 -19.70 1.84 -15.81
C ARG A 194 -18.20 1.55 -15.83
N LYS A 195 -17.44 2.52 -16.31
CA LYS A 195 -15.97 2.49 -16.37
C LYS A 195 -15.40 3.85 -16.01
N PHE A 196 -14.24 3.87 -15.38
CA PHE A 196 -13.35 5.02 -15.38
C PHE A 196 -12.89 5.26 -16.81
N THR A 197 -13.13 6.46 -17.34
CA THR A 197 -12.75 6.85 -18.72
C THR A 197 -11.53 7.75 -18.75
N GLU A 198 -11.25 8.43 -17.64
CA GLU A 198 -10.10 9.32 -17.44
C GLU A 198 -9.64 9.25 -15.98
N SER A 199 -8.33 9.23 -15.74
CA SER A 199 -7.73 9.55 -14.43
C SER A 199 -6.79 10.75 -14.56
N ARG A 200 -6.60 11.51 -13.49
CA ARG A 200 -5.74 12.71 -13.48
C ARG A 200 -4.61 12.57 -12.47
N ALA A 201 -3.39 12.75 -12.95
CA ALA A 201 -2.19 12.83 -12.12
C ALA A 201 -1.63 14.26 -12.18
N TYR A 202 -1.55 14.90 -11.02
CA TYR A 202 -1.04 16.26 -10.89
C TYR A 202 0.49 16.30 -10.89
N PHE A 203 1.07 17.30 -11.55
CA PHE A 203 2.51 17.50 -11.49
C PHE A 203 2.91 18.06 -10.12
N PRO A 204 3.90 17.46 -9.43
CA PRO A 204 4.45 18.01 -8.20
C PRO A 204 5.40 19.17 -8.54
N GLY A 205 4.84 20.36 -8.72
CA GLY A 205 5.58 21.52 -9.21
C GLY A 205 6.05 21.32 -10.66
N SER A 206 7.35 21.38 -10.91
CA SER A 206 7.96 21.17 -12.23
C SER A 206 8.47 19.74 -12.47
N LYS A 207 8.20 18.83 -11.52
CA LYS A 207 8.67 17.44 -11.58
C LYS A 207 7.80 16.61 -12.54
N PRO A 208 8.36 15.54 -13.13
CA PRO A 208 7.63 14.71 -14.06
C PRO A 208 6.58 13.82 -13.37
N VAL A 209 5.58 13.42 -14.15
CA VAL A 209 4.74 12.24 -13.89
C VAL A 209 5.18 11.15 -14.86
N TYR A 210 5.24 9.91 -14.39
CA TYR A 210 5.56 8.75 -15.20
C TYR A 210 4.32 7.89 -15.41
N VAL A 211 4.11 7.47 -16.66
CA VAL A 211 3.00 6.60 -17.04
C VAL A 211 3.56 5.33 -17.66
N ALA A 212 3.25 4.19 -17.05
CA ALA A 212 3.72 2.87 -17.43
C ALA A 212 2.59 1.98 -17.95
N LEU A 213 2.95 1.06 -18.84
CA LEU A 213 2.14 -0.11 -19.17
C LEU A 213 2.89 -1.34 -18.65
N LEU A 214 2.32 -1.96 -17.63
CA LEU A 214 2.80 -3.21 -17.07
C LEU A 214 2.11 -4.35 -17.81
N GLU A 215 2.87 -5.10 -18.59
CA GLU A 215 2.33 -6.06 -19.54
C GLU A 215 2.90 -7.45 -19.29
N GLY A 216 2.04 -8.45 -19.48
CA GLY A 216 2.39 -9.85 -19.32
C GLY A 216 1.14 -10.69 -19.45
N THR A 217 1.27 -11.93 -19.92
CA THR A 217 0.10 -12.82 -20.02
C THR A 217 -0.47 -13.04 -18.63
N ASN A 218 -1.75 -12.73 -18.42
CA ASN A 218 -2.44 -12.89 -17.14
C ASN A 218 -1.71 -12.22 -15.95
N CYS A 219 -1.07 -11.06 -16.18
CA CYS A 219 -0.29 -10.33 -15.17
C CYS A 219 -1.13 -9.75 -14.02
N TRP A 220 -2.46 -9.82 -14.12
CA TRP A 220 -3.39 -9.54 -13.03
C TRP A 220 -4.69 -10.34 -13.18
N ARG A 221 -5.52 -10.38 -12.14
CA ARG A 221 -6.81 -11.09 -12.16
C ARG A 221 -7.90 -10.34 -11.40
N TYR A 222 -9.12 -10.42 -11.93
CA TYR A 222 -10.36 -10.14 -11.22
C TYR A 222 -11.15 -11.45 -11.07
N GLU A 223 -11.72 -11.67 -9.89
CA GLU A 223 -12.73 -12.71 -9.68
C GLU A 223 -14.00 -12.10 -9.06
N ASP A 224 -15.15 -12.46 -9.62
CA ASP A 224 -16.43 -12.32 -8.94
C ASP A 224 -16.55 -13.45 -7.92
N VAL A 225 -16.70 -13.09 -6.64
CA VAL A 225 -16.78 -14.07 -5.55
C VAL A 225 -18.13 -14.04 -4.84
N THR A 226 -19.13 -13.37 -5.43
CA THR A 226 -20.47 -13.21 -4.86
C THR A 226 -21.18 -14.55 -4.61
N SER A 227 -20.91 -15.54 -5.47
CA SER A 227 -21.48 -16.89 -5.40
C SER A 227 -20.59 -17.91 -4.68
N GLN A 228 -19.39 -17.50 -4.25
CA GLN A 228 -18.45 -18.42 -3.62
C GLN A 228 -18.95 -18.85 -2.24
N THR A 229 -18.84 -20.14 -1.96
CA THR A 229 -19.17 -20.69 -0.64
C THR A 229 -18.13 -20.25 0.38
N MET A 230 -18.59 -19.55 1.42
CA MET A 230 -17.75 -19.14 2.55
C MET A 230 -17.31 -20.37 3.38
N ASP A 231 -16.20 -20.23 4.09
CA ASP A 231 -15.50 -21.26 4.87
C ASP A 231 -15.06 -22.48 4.07
N GLN A 232 -14.86 -22.29 2.77
CA GLN A 232 -14.37 -23.33 1.88
C GLN A 232 -13.24 -22.78 1.01
N ALA A 233 -12.16 -23.56 0.93
CA ALA A 233 -11.10 -23.33 -0.03
C ALA A 233 -11.63 -23.64 -1.44
N VAL A 234 -11.57 -22.65 -2.33
CA VAL A 234 -11.98 -22.78 -3.73
C VAL A 234 -10.78 -22.48 -4.61
N LYS A 235 -10.46 -23.42 -5.50
CA LYS A 235 -9.47 -23.20 -6.56
C LYS A 235 -10.11 -22.34 -7.65
N ILE A 236 -9.43 -21.27 -8.05
CA ILE A 236 -9.86 -20.44 -9.17
C ILE A 236 -9.14 -20.85 -10.46
N ASP A 237 -9.76 -20.60 -11.61
CA ASP A 237 -9.18 -20.89 -12.92
C ASP A 237 -8.25 -19.77 -13.38
N TRP A 238 -7.23 -19.52 -12.56
CA TRP A 238 -6.15 -18.58 -12.84
C TRP A 238 -4.84 -19.08 -12.24
N LYS A 239 -3.77 -18.96 -13.00
CA LYS A 239 -2.41 -19.31 -12.59
C LYS A 239 -1.55 -18.05 -12.60
N ARG A 240 -0.73 -17.87 -11.55
CA ARG A 240 0.24 -16.76 -11.55
C ARG A 240 1.24 -16.95 -12.71
N PRO A 241 1.50 -15.93 -13.52
CA PRO A 241 2.41 -16.05 -14.66
C PRO A 241 3.89 -16.08 -14.27
N PHE A 242 4.25 -15.49 -13.13
CA PHE A 242 5.62 -15.45 -12.64
C PHE A 242 5.66 -15.36 -11.11
N ASP A 243 6.83 -15.66 -10.53
CA ASP A 243 7.07 -15.51 -9.10
C ASP A 243 7.13 -14.02 -8.74
N ALA A 244 6.37 -13.57 -7.75
CA ALA A 244 6.34 -12.19 -7.26
C ALA A 244 5.71 -12.14 -5.86
N ARG A 245 5.79 -10.98 -5.19
CA ARG A 245 4.96 -10.68 -4.02
C ARG A 245 3.59 -10.24 -4.51
N TRP A 246 2.70 -11.22 -4.69
CA TRP A 246 1.32 -11.01 -5.12
C TRP A 246 0.47 -10.46 -3.98
N ARG A 247 -0.47 -9.60 -4.34
CA ARG A 247 -1.48 -9.02 -3.46
C ARG A 247 -2.87 -9.36 -3.97
N ALA A 248 -3.79 -9.68 -3.06
CA ALA A 248 -5.21 -9.75 -3.32
C ALA A 248 -5.92 -8.63 -2.57
N THR A 249 -6.83 -7.93 -3.26
CA THR A 249 -7.63 -6.83 -2.73
C THR A 249 -9.10 -7.21 -2.89
N PHE A 250 -9.71 -7.63 -1.79
CA PHE A 250 -11.10 -8.07 -1.71
C PHE A 250 -12.03 -6.88 -1.50
N MET A 251 -13.16 -6.82 -2.19
CA MET A 251 -14.20 -5.78 -2.04
C MET A 251 -15.53 -6.39 -1.56
N THR A 252 -16.36 -5.61 -0.86
CA THR A 252 -17.68 -6.08 -0.35
C THR A 252 -18.88 -5.23 -0.75
N MET A 253 -20.03 -5.89 -0.84
CA MET A 253 -21.27 -5.30 -1.37
C MET A 253 -21.94 -4.27 -0.45
N ASP A 254 -21.82 -4.42 0.87
CA ASP A 254 -22.53 -3.62 1.87
C ASP A 254 -21.61 -2.62 2.59
N GLY A 255 -20.36 -2.52 2.13
CA GLY A 255 -19.32 -1.73 2.79
C GLY A 255 -19.01 -2.18 4.21
N LYS A 256 -19.43 -3.39 4.59
CA LYS A 256 -19.20 -4.01 5.88
C LYS A 256 -18.62 -5.40 5.63
N LEU A 257 -17.88 -5.91 6.59
CA LEU A 257 -17.39 -7.30 6.55
C LEU A 257 -17.68 -8.01 7.85
N VAL A 258 -17.48 -7.34 8.97
CA VAL A 258 -17.64 -7.90 10.31
C VAL A 258 -18.47 -6.92 11.15
N PRO A 259 -19.34 -7.35 12.07
CA PRO A 259 -19.88 -6.49 13.12
C PRO A 259 -18.73 -5.82 13.88
N GLY A 260 -18.69 -4.48 13.84
CA GLY A 260 -17.57 -3.68 14.35
C GLY A 260 -16.46 -3.39 13.31
N TRP A 261 -16.57 -3.90 12.09
CA TRP A 261 -15.72 -3.61 10.93
C TRP A 261 -16.58 -3.11 9.76
N ASN A 262 -16.61 -1.79 9.58
CA ASN A 262 -17.24 -1.16 8.42
C ASN A 262 -16.22 -1.06 7.27
N VAL A 263 -15.75 -2.21 6.77
CA VAL A 263 -14.76 -2.32 5.69
C VAL A 263 -15.44 -2.60 4.36
N SER A 264 -15.10 -1.83 3.32
CA SER A 264 -15.45 -2.15 1.94
C SER A 264 -14.33 -2.90 1.19
N ILE A 265 -13.09 -2.90 1.71
CA ILE A 265 -11.92 -3.50 1.03
C ILE A 265 -10.92 -4.12 2.02
N ILE A 266 -10.45 -5.34 1.80
CA ILE A 266 -9.33 -5.93 2.57
C ILE A 266 -8.24 -6.37 1.62
N SER A 267 -6.97 -6.09 1.96
CA SER A 267 -5.84 -6.53 1.17
C SER A 267 -4.95 -7.54 1.88
N TYR A 268 -4.59 -8.62 1.19
CA TYR A 268 -3.70 -9.67 1.69
C TYR A 268 -2.51 -9.88 0.76
N PHE A 269 -1.36 -10.16 1.35
CA PHE A 269 -0.26 -10.75 0.61
C PHE A 269 -0.41 -12.27 0.55
N PHE A 270 -0.01 -12.85 -0.57
CA PHE A 270 0.09 -14.30 -0.71
C PHE A 270 1.26 -14.82 0.12
N PRO A 271 1.07 -15.86 0.96
CA PRO A 271 2.18 -16.55 1.61
C PRO A 271 3.15 -17.16 0.60
N ASP A 272 4.42 -17.28 0.97
CA ASP A 272 5.46 -17.86 0.12
C ASP A 272 5.15 -19.34 -0.22
N PRO A 273 4.91 -19.68 -1.50
CA PRO A 273 4.60 -21.04 -1.94
C PRO A 273 5.70 -22.06 -1.59
N LYS A 274 6.96 -21.65 -1.47
CA LYS A 274 8.11 -22.54 -1.20
C LYS A 274 8.17 -22.98 0.26
N LYS A 275 7.52 -22.25 1.15
CA LYS A 275 7.46 -22.58 2.58
C LYS A 275 6.28 -23.51 2.90
N PHE A 276 5.45 -23.87 1.90
CA PHE A 276 4.38 -24.85 2.06
C PHE A 276 4.93 -26.23 2.45
N GLY A 277 4.42 -26.77 3.55
CA GLY A 277 4.68 -28.16 3.96
C GLY A 277 5.93 -28.37 4.82
N THR A 278 6.61 -27.31 5.27
CA THR A 278 7.75 -27.42 6.20
C THR A 278 7.39 -28.00 7.57
N GLY A 279 6.08 -28.03 7.92
CA GLY A 279 5.60 -28.44 9.22
C GLY A 279 5.90 -27.39 10.31
N GLY A 280 4.93 -27.12 11.18
CA GLY A 280 5.10 -26.13 12.25
C GLY A 280 4.88 -24.67 11.81
N TRP A 281 5.11 -23.76 12.75
CA TRP A 281 5.04 -22.31 12.54
C TRP A 281 6.39 -21.78 12.04
N TYR A 282 6.37 -20.91 11.06
CA TYR A 282 7.55 -20.22 10.51
C TYR A 282 7.23 -18.76 10.27
N PHE A 283 8.26 -17.94 10.12
CA PHE A 283 8.08 -16.53 9.78
C PHE A 283 8.16 -16.29 8.26
N ASP A 284 7.17 -15.60 7.72
CA ASP A 284 7.14 -15.19 6.33
C ASP A 284 7.43 -13.69 6.21
N GLU A 285 8.69 -13.39 5.88
CA GLU A 285 9.17 -12.03 5.61
C GLU A 285 8.44 -11.32 4.47
N ALA A 286 7.82 -12.05 3.52
CA ALA A 286 7.13 -11.44 2.41
C ALA A 286 5.85 -10.72 2.86
N ILE A 287 5.20 -11.27 3.89
CA ILE A 287 3.93 -10.78 4.44
C ILE A 287 4.08 -10.27 5.88
N ASN A 288 5.30 -10.35 6.42
CA ASN A 288 5.67 -9.93 7.77
C ASN A 288 4.79 -10.58 8.86
N SER A 289 4.55 -11.89 8.76
CA SER A 289 3.66 -12.63 9.67
C SER A 289 4.14 -14.04 9.99
N GLY A 290 3.72 -14.55 11.16
CA GLY A 290 3.88 -15.94 11.56
C GLY A 290 2.86 -16.83 10.84
N MET A 291 3.36 -17.87 10.20
CA MET A 291 2.63 -18.74 9.29
C MET A 291 2.75 -20.20 9.73
N GLY A 292 1.65 -20.91 9.71
CA GLY A 292 1.59 -22.35 9.90
C GLY A 292 0.84 -23.02 8.76
N TYR A 293 0.92 -24.33 8.69
CA TYR A 293 0.11 -25.12 7.77
C TYR A 293 -0.69 -26.15 8.54
N ARG A 294 -2.02 -26.12 8.37
CA ARG A 294 -2.92 -27.10 8.96
C ARG A 294 -3.95 -27.55 7.94
N ASN A 295 -4.12 -28.86 7.83
CA ASN A 295 -5.06 -29.48 6.88
C ASN A 295 -4.84 -29.01 5.42
N GLY A 296 -3.58 -28.77 5.02
CA GLY A 296 -3.24 -28.32 3.68
C GLY A 296 -3.56 -26.86 3.36
N MET A 297 -3.96 -26.06 4.35
CA MET A 297 -4.24 -24.64 4.20
C MET A 297 -3.20 -23.80 4.96
N PRO A 298 -2.73 -22.67 4.39
CA PRO A 298 -1.92 -21.71 5.11
C PRO A 298 -2.75 -21.07 6.21
N GLN A 299 -2.24 -21.13 7.44
CA GLN A 299 -2.82 -20.46 8.59
C GLN A 299 -1.90 -19.34 9.04
N GLY A 300 -2.46 -18.15 9.25
CA GLY A 300 -1.81 -17.13 10.04
C GLY A 300 -2.29 -17.23 11.48
N ASP A 301 -1.48 -16.77 12.43
CA ASP A 301 -1.96 -16.40 13.75
C ASP A 301 -1.88 -14.89 13.88
N THR A 302 -2.93 -14.29 14.40
CA THR A 302 -2.92 -12.86 14.71
C THR A 302 -3.61 -12.65 16.04
N GLN A 303 -2.89 -12.00 16.95
CA GLN A 303 -3.43 -11.59 18.23
C GLN A 303 -4.73 -10.80 18.01
N GLY A 304 -5.79 -11.17 18.72
CA GLY A 304 -7.14 -10.60 18.59
C GLY A 304 -8.00 -11.19 17.47
N LEU A 305 -7.44 -11.93 16.51
CA LEU A 305 -8.20 -12.74 15.55
C LEU A 305 -8.15 -14.23 15.91
N GLY A 306 -7.03 -14.70 16.46
CA GLY A 306 -6.69 -16.11 16.60
C GLY A 306 -6.11 -16.66 15.30
N ASN A 307 -6.08 -17.99 15.19
CA ASN A 307 -5.69 -18.66 13.95
C ASN A 307 -6.67 -18.31 12.82
N TYR A 308 -6.21 -18.02 11.62
CA TYR A 308 -7.07 -17.83 10.44
C TYR A 308 -6.44 -18.46 9.20
N VAL A 309 -7.24 -18.90 8.24
CA VAL A 309 -6.74 -19.47 6.97
C VAL A 309 -6.55 -18.35 5.96
N HIS A 310 -5.37 -18.07 5.41
CA HIS A 310 -5.20 -16.95 4.47
C HIS A 310 -6.26 -16.93 3.35
N GLN A 311 -6.80 -15.75 3.04
CA GLN A 311 -7.90 -15.65 2.06
C GLN A 311 -7.48 -15.96 0.63
N CYS A 312 -6.19 -15.85 0.35
CA CYS A 312 -5.62 -16.16 -0.94
C CYS A 312 -4.23 -16.76 -0.76
N TRP A 313 -3.94 -17.81 -1.51
CA TRP A 313 -2.60 -18.38 -1.52
C TRP A 313 -2.33 -19.17 -2.79
N PHE A 314 -1.07 -19.54 -2.95
CA PHE A 314 -0.64 -20.42 -4.01
C PHE A 314 -0.31 -21.80 -3.46
N LYS A 315 -0.79 -22.84 -4.15
CA LYS A 315 -0.35 -24.21 -3.93
C LYS A 315 0.25 -24.70 -5.23
N GLN A 316 1.58 -24.74 -5.30
CA GLN A 316 2.32 -24.90 -6.57
C GLN A 316 1.89 -23.80 -7.57
N ASP A 317 1.33 -24.18 -8.72
CA ASP A 317 0.82 -23.28 -9.76
C ASP A 317 -0.68 -22.97 -9.60
N GLU A 318 -1.35 -23.59 -8.63
CA GLU A 318 -2.77 -23.37 -8.37
C GLU A 318 -2.97 -22.14 -7.49
N THR A 319 -4.01 -21.37 -7.82
CA THR A 319 -4.46 -20.25 -7.00
C THR A 319 -5.71 -20.64 -6.25
N TRP A 320 -5.70 -20.40 -4.95
CA TRP A 320 -6.79 -20.75 -4.04
C TRP A 320 -7.30 -19.52 -3.31
N LEU A 321 -8.62 -19.45 -3.16
CA LEU A 321 -9.32 -18.46 -2.38
C LEU A 321 -10.04 -19.11 -1.20
N TYR A 322 -10.13 -18.42 -0.08
CA TYR A 322 -10.91 -18.80 1.08
C TYR A 322 -11.57 -17.56 1.67
N LEU A 323 -12.90 -17.54 1.70
CA LEU A 323 -13.67 -16.42 2.23
C LEU A 323 -14.25 -16.86 3.56
N TRP A 324 -13.86 -16.26 4.68
CA TRP A 324 -14.37 -16.73 5.98
C TRP A 324 -15.80 -16.22 6.23
N LYS A 325 -16.66 -17.04 6.85
CA LYS A 325 -17.82 -16.48 7.59
C LYS A 325 -17.37 -15.96 8.94
N LYS A 326 -16.23 -16.40 9.45
CA LYS A 326 -15.66 -15.98 10.72
C LYS A 326 -14.17 -16.30 10.71
N PRO A 327 -13.26 -15.33 10.94
CA PRO A 327 -11.86 -15.67 11.23
C PRO A 327 -11.85 -16.62 12.44
N PHE A 328 -11.14 -17.76 12.39
CA PHE A 328 -11.28 -18.76 13.47
C PHE A 328 -10.93 -18.13 14.83
N GLY A 329 -11.71 -18.43 15.88
CA GLY A 329 -11.47 -17.92 17.23
C GLY A 329 -12.57 -17.02 17.78
N ARG A 330 -12.18 -15.93 18.46
CA ARG A 330 -13.08 -15.05 19.24
C ARG A 330 -13.78 -13.97 18.41
N SER A 331 -13.47 -13.85 17.12
CA SER A 331 -14.06 -12.81 16.26
C SER A 331 -15.56 -13.06 16.06
N PRO A 332 -16.40 -12.01 15.98
CA PRO A 332 -17.80 -12.17 15.60
C PRO A 332 -17.92 -12.71 14.17
N PRO A 333 -19.03 -13.39 13.82
CA PRO A 333 -19.33 -13.77 12.44
C PRO A 333 -19.30 -12.55 11.52
N MET A 334 -18.90 -12.75 10.28
CA MET A 334 -18.93 -11.78 9.21
C MET A 334 -20.33 -11.70 8.63
N ASP A 335 -20.93 -10.52 8.74
CA ASP A 335 -22.24 -10.22 8.16
C ASP A 335 -22.11 -9.68 6.73
N GLY A 336 -20.90 -9.30 6.30
CA GLY A 336 -20.64 -8.75 4.97
C GLY A 336 -20.43 -9.81 3.90
N LYS A 337 -20.87 -9.51 2.68
CA LYS A 337 -20.69 -10.37 1.51
C LYS A 337 -19.54 -9.88 0.67
N PHE A 338 -18.53 -10.71 0.51
CA PHE A 338 -17.49 -10.52 -0.49
C PHE A 338 -18.14 -10.44 -1.88
N GLU A 339 -17.72 -9.45 -2.65
CA GLU A 339 -18.21 -9.22 -4.00
C GLU A 339 -17.17 -9.60 -5.03
N SER A 340 -15.93 -9.12 -4.83
CA SER A 340 -14.87 -9.35 -5.78
C SER A 340 -13.50 -9.38 -5.13
N VAL A 341 -12.53 -9.88 -5.88
CA VAL A 341 -11.11 -9.78 -5.55
C VAL A 341 -10.30 -9.37 -6.78
N ILE A 342 -9.35 -8.46 -6.58
CA ILE A 342 -8.35 -8.05 -7.57
C ILE A 342 -6.99 -8.58 -7.12
N ILE A 343 -6.30 -9.32 -7.98
CA ILE A 343 -4.99 -9.93 -7.70
C ILE A 343 -3.94 -9.32 -8.62
N TYR A 344 -2.84 -8.79 -8.07
CA TYR A 344 -1.77 -8.15 -8.85
C TYR A 344 -0.37 -8.25 -8.18
N PRO A 345 0.74 -8.12 -8.93
CA PRO A 345 2.09 -8.23 -8.41
C PRO A 345 2.58 -6.89 -7.83
N LEU A 346 2.73 -6.82 -6.50
CA LEU A 346 3.11 -5.57 -5.82
C LEU A 346 4.63 -5.32 -5.85
N ASP A 347 5.43 -6.34 -5.51
CA ASP A 347 6.90 -6.26 -5.49
C ASP A 347 7.50 -7.57 -6.05
N ARG A 348 8.80 -7.55 -6.35
CA ARG A 348 9.50 -8.75 -6.81
C ARG A 348 9.72 -9.73 -5.69
N ALA A 349 9.60 -11.01 -6.03
CA ALA A 349 10.18 -12.11 -5.27
C ALA A 349 11.64 -12.35 -5.72
N LYS A 350 12.35 -13.21 -4.99
CA LYS A 350 13.74 -13.57 -5.29
C LYS A 350 13.89 -14.13 -6.72
N ASP A 351 12.90 -14.91 -7.17
CA ASP A 351 12.96 -15.60 -8.46
C ASP A 351 12.08 -14.92 -9.53
N THR A 352 11.69 -13.66 -9.33
CA THR A 352 10.99 -12.89 -10.37
C THR A 352 11.90 -12.69 -11.59
N PRO A 353 11.50 -13.15 -12.80
CA PRO A 353 12.31 -12.99 -14.00
C PRO A 353 12.65 -11.51 -14.26
N ILE A 354 13.85 -11.25 -14.79
CA ILE A 354 14.31 -9.88 -15.04
C ILE A 354 13.46 -9.12 -16.08
N THR A 355 12.79 -9.86 -16.95
CA THR A 355 11.91 -9.33 -18.00
C THR A 355 10.53 -8.94 -17.48
N GLU A 356 10.11 -9.48 -16.34
CA GLU A 356 8.83 -9.21 -15.71
C GLU A 356 8.95 -8.01 -14.75
N LEU A 357 7.91 -7.19 -14.68
CA LEU A 357 7.87 -5.99 -13.84
C LEU A 357 6.74 -6.09 -12.82
N ALA A 358 7.09 -5.89 -11.54
CA ALA A 358 6.12 -5.60 -10.48
C ALA A 358 5.98 -4.08 -10.28
N LEU A 359 4.96 -3.63 -9.53
CA LEU A 359 4.74 -2.19 -9.32
C LEU A 359 5.98 -1.50 -8.73
N ALA A 360 6.57 -2.11 -7.70
CA ALA A 360 7.75 -1.58 -7.02
C ALA A 360 8.96 -1.41 -7.96
N ASP A 361 9.05 -2.15 -9.07
CA ASP A 361 10.13 -1.98 -10.03
C ASP A 361 9.98 -0.72 -10.84
N VAL A 362 8.75 -0.41 -11.27
CA VAL A 362 8.49 0.82 -12.00
C VAL A 362 8.78 2.01 -11.10
N VAL A 363 8.35 1.98 -9.83
CA VAL A 363 8.66 3.05 -8.87
C VAL A 363 10.18 3.24 -8.73
N LYS A 364 10.95 2.15 -8.59
CA LYS A 364 12.44 2.21 -8.51
C LYS A 364 13.09 2.70 -9.79
N GLN A 365 12.59 2.30 -10.96
CA GLN A 365 13.13 2.71 -12.25
C GLN A 365 12.83 4.19 -12.55
N THR A 366 11.67 4.71 -12.12
CA THR A 366 11.26 6.09 -12.37
C THR A 366 11.82 7.07 -11.36
N LEU A 367 11.76 6.74 -10.06
CA LEU A 367 12.15 7.66 -8.99
C LEU A 367 13.59 7.42 -8.49
N GLY A 368 14.20 6.30 -8.86
CA GLY A 368 15.49 5.86 -8.33
C GLY A 368 15.37 5.18 -6.98
N VAL A 369 16.44 4.45 -6.57
CA VAL A 369 16.43 3.63 -5.36
C VAL A 369 16.27 4.46 -4.09
N GLY A 370 17.03 5.54 -3.93
CA GLY A 370 17.00 6.38 -2.72
C GLY A 370 15.60 6.97 -2.43
N PRO A 371 14.96 7.67 -3.38
CA PRO A 371 13.60 8.16 -3.20
C PRO A 371 12.56 7.09 -2.89
N CYS A 372 12.72 5.90 -3.47
CA CYS A 372 11.86 4.77 -3.16
C CYS A 372 11.96 4.32 -1.70
N GLU A 373 13.08 4.54 -1.02
CA GLU A 373 13.20 4.25 0.41
C GLU A 373 12.17 5.04 1.23
N TYR A 374 11.80 6.25 0.79
CA TYR A 374 10.82 7.11 1.47
C TYR A 374 9.39 6.91 0.96
N ILE A 375 9.21 6.71 -0.35
CA ILE A 375 7.88 6.54 -0.97
C ILE A 375 7.33 5.13 -0.70
N LEU A 376 8.15 4.10 -0.93
CA LEU A 376 7.78 2.74 -0.54
C LEU A 376 7.96 2.52 0.95
N ASP A 377 8.65 3.43 1.66
CA ASP A 377 8.87 3.48 3.12
C ASP A 377 9.30 2.14 3.75
N LYS A 378 10.15 1.37 3.05
CA LYS A 378 10.46 -0.01 3.45
C LYS A 378 11.00 -0.09 4.89
N GLU A 379 11.73 0.93 5.35
CA GLU A 379 12.19 1.03 6.75
C GLU A 379 11.02 1.13 7.75
N GLY A 380 9.98 1.89 7.41
CA GLY A 380 8.75 1.97 8.20
C GLY A 380 7.97 0.66 8.24
N ALA A 381 8.22 -0.29 7.34
CA ALA A 381 7.54 -1.59 7.31
C ALA A 381 8.28 -2.64 8.16
N VAL A 382 9.55 -2.39 8.50
CA VAL A 382 10.32 -3.26 9.37
C VAL A 382 9.81 -3.15 10.81
N TRP A 383 9.76 -4.28 11.51
CA TRP A 383 9.35 -4.29 12.91
C TRP A 383 10.26 -3.46 13.81
N ALA A 384 9.65 -2.78 14.77
CA ALA A 384 10.35 -2.26 15.92
C ALA A 384 10.73 -3.42 16.85
N TYR A 385 11.89 -4.04 16.62
CA TYR A 385 12.47 -4.98 17.59
C TYR A 385 12.68 -4.27 18.92
N HIS A 386 12.33 -4.95 20.01
CA HIS A 386 12.51 -4.42 21.36
C HIS A 386 14.02 -4.35 21.65
N GLY A 387 14.50 -3.39 22.45
CA GLY A 387 15.91 -3.35 22.86
C GLY A 387 16.99 -2.97 21.82
N GLY A 388 16.64 -2.69 20.56
CA GLY A 388 17.58 -2.22 19.51
C GLY A 388 18.02 -3.30 18.51
N THR A 389 18.77 -2.93 17.46
CA THR A 389 19.01 -3.74 16.26
C THR A 389 19.89 -4.99 16.43
N ASN A 390 20.45 -5.25 17.62
CA ASN A 390 21.50 -6.26 17.83
C ASN A 390 21.18 -7.33 18.89
N LYS A 391 19.99 -7.36 19.50
CA LYS A 391 19.60 -8.43 20.43
C LYS A 391 18.68 -9.42 19.73
N MET A 392 19.15 -10.66 19.59
CA MET A 392 18.34 -11.78 19.13
C MET A 392 17.40 -12.16 20.29
N HIS A 393 16.18 -11.62 20.27
CA HIS A 393 15.14 -12.04 21.21
C HIS A 393 14.76 -13.48 20.89
N PHE A 394 14.77 -14.34 21.92
CA PHE A 394 14.53 -15.77 21.74
C PHE A 394 13.19 -15.99 21.04
N GLU A 395 12.13 -15.25 21.41
CA GLU A 395 10.82 -15.22 20.71
C GLU A 395 10.09 -13.89 20.92
N GLY A 396 9.38 -13.43 19.89
CA GLY A 396 8.74 -12.11 19.83
C GLY A 396 7.47 -11.93 20.68
N ALA A 397 7.11 -12.86 21.57
CA ALA A 397 5.95 -12.76 22.46
C ALA A 397 6.24 -13.39 23.84
N THR A 398 5.60 -12.86 24.89
CA THR A 398 5.78 -13.39 26.27
C THR A 398 5.30 -14.82 26.44
N CYS A 399 4.28 -15.26 25.68
CA CYS A 399 3.79 -16.64 25.74
C CYS A 399 4.82 -17.63 25.22
N GLY A 400 5.44 -17.38 24.07
CA GLY A 400 6.51 -18.21 23.52
C GLY A 400 7.75 -18.22 24.42
N ASN A 401 8.19 -17.03 24.84
CA ASN A 401 9.30 -16.88 25.79
C ASN A 401 9.05 -17.69 27.09
N TRP A 402 7.84 -17.62 27.66
CA TRP A 402 7.48 -18.41 28.84
C TRP A 402 7.38 -19.91 28.55
N ASP A 403 6.54 -20.32 27.60
CA ASP A 403 6.13 -21.70 27.38
C ASP A 403 7.28 -22.55 26.79
N TRP A 404 8.07 -21.99 25.88
CA TRP A 404 9.08 -22.74 25.12
C TRP A 404 10.50 -22.54 25.66
N HIS A 405 10.78 -21.46 26.41
CA HIS A 405 12.13 -21.17 26.88
C HIS A 405 12.28 -21.13 28.40
N LEU A 406 11.53 -20.26 29.07
CA LEU A 406 11.74 -19.98 30.49
C LEU A 406 11.20 -21.11 31.38
N ASN A 407 9.95 -21.53 31.19
CA ASN A 407 9.32 -22.57 31.99
C ASN A 407 10.08 -23.92 31.90
N PRO A 408 10.54 -24.40 30.72
CA PRO A 408 11.36 -25.60 30.64
C PRO A 408 12.65 -25.51 31.46
N ARG A 409 13.35 -24.36 31.43
CA ARG A 409 14.59 -24.13 32.20
C ARG A 409 14.31 -24.07 33.71
N LEU A 410 13.23 -23.42 34.13
CA LEU A 410 12.81 -23.40 35.54
C LEU A 410 12.45 -24.79 36.05
N ASN A 411 11.77 -25.60 35.23
CA ASN A 411 11.45 -27.00 35.58
C ASN A 411 12.71 -27.87 35.65
N GLU A 412 13.67 -27.67 34.74
CA GLU A 412 14.98 -28.32 34.83
C GLU A 412 15.68 -27.94 36.14
N TRP A 413 15.76 -26.65 36.47
CA TRP A 413 16.37 -26.15 37.70
C TRP A 413 15.71 -26.76 38.95
N LYS A 414 14.37 -26.77 38.98
CA LYS A 414 13.58 -27.37 40.05
C LYS A 414 13.86 -28.85 40.22
N SER A 415 14.00 -29.59 39.12
CA SER A 415 14.23 -31.04 39.15
C SER A 415 15.65 -31.43 39.55
N LYS A 416 16.66 -30.66 39.12
CA LYS A 416 18.07 -30.95 39.36
C LYS A 416 18.64 -30.30 40.61
N GLY A 417 17.93 -29.32 41.19
CA GLY A 417 18.41 -28.49 42.29
C GLY A 417 19.31 -27.34 41.84
N SER A 418 20.02 -27.46 40.72
CA SER A 418 20.89 -26.42 40.15
C SER A 418 20.82 -26.36 38.61
N LEU A 419 21.31 -25.26 38.04
CA LEU A 419 21.59 -25.10 36.61
C LEU A 419 23.07 -24.77 36.41
N ASP A 420 23.61 -25.11 35.24
CA ASP A 420 24.91 -24.59 34.84
C ASP A 420 24.85 -23.06 34.63
N ALA A 421 26.01 -22.41 34.72
CA ALA A 421 26.12 -20.95 34.65
C ALA A 421 25.52 -20.35 33.37
N LYS A 422 25.63 -21.06 32.23
CA LYS A 422 25.08 -20.60 30.96
C LYS A 422 23.56 -20.61 30.99
N LYS A 423 22.94 -21.71 31.42
CA LYS A 423 21.47 -21.81 31.52
C LYS A 423 20.88 -20.84 32.54
N LYS A 424 21.57 -20.63 33.66
CA LYS A 424 21.20 -19.62 34.67
C LYS A 424 21.24 -18.21 34.06
N GLN A 425 22.28 -17.89 33.30
CA GLN A 425 22.37 -16.62 32.57
C GLN A 425 21.27 -16.47 31.51
N GLU A 426 20.91 -17.54 30.80
CA GLU A 426 19.78 -17.55 29.87
C GLU A 426 18.45 -17.23 30.58
N VAL A 427 18.19 -17.80 31.76
CA VAL A 427 17.00 -17.46 32.57
C VAL A 427 16.96 -15.96 32.88
N VAL A 428 18.09 -15.38 33.31
CA VAL A 428 18.21 -13.94 33.60
C VAL A 428 17.90 -13.09 32.36
N TRP A 429 18.40 -13.49 31.19
CA TRP A 429 18.13 -12.79 29.93
C TRP A 429 16.67 -12.92 29.49
N LEU A 430 16.07 -14.10 29.59
CA LEU A 430 14.67 -14.33 29.23
C LEU A 430 13.72 -13.47 30.07
N ILE A 431 14.02 -13.26 31.36
CA ILE A 431 13.27 -12.37 32.26
C ILE A 431 13.39 -10.90 31.81
N GLU A 432 14.60 -10.45 31.49
CA GLU A 432 14.85 -9.09 30.97
C GLU A 432 14.10 -8.85 29.65
N ASP A 433 14.11 -9.83 28.75
CA ASP A 433 13.41 -9.79 27.47
C ASP A 433 11.90 -9.65 27.65
N MET A 434 11.29 -10.40 28.59
CA MET A 434 9.87 -10.24 28.91
C MET A 434 9.54 -8.82 29.37
N GLY A 435 10.38 -8.22 30.23
CA GLY A 435 10.19 -6.84 30.70
C GLY A 435 10.31 -5.81 29.58
N THR A 436 11.29 -6.00 28.70
CA THR A 436 11.53 -5.13 27.53
C THR A 436 10.33 -5.18 26.57
N PHE A 437 9.81 -6.38 26.30
CA PHE A 437 8.62 -6.57 25.48
C PHE A 437 7.40 -5.84 26.05
N ILE A 438 7.07 -6.05 27.34
CA ILE A 438 5.88 -5.45 27.97
C ILE A 438 5.96 -3.92 27.94
N ALA A 439 7.14 -3.37 28.18
CA ALA A 439 7.36 -1.93 28.10
C ALA A 439 7.19 -1.40 26.66
N ALA A 440 7.65 -2.15 25.66
CA ALA A 440 7.51 -1.79 24.25
C ALA A 440 6.03 -1.79 23.80
N VAL A 441 5.27 -2.84 24.14
CA VAL A 441 3.82 -2.91 23.89
C VAL A 441 3.09 -1.75 24.58
N ASN A 442 3.40 -1.48 25.85
CA ASN A 442 2.74 -0.39 26.58
C ASN A 442 3.02 0.99 25.96
N LYS A 443 4.28 1.28 25.64
CA LYS A 443 4.66 2.50 24.93
C LYS A 443 3.90 2.64 23.61
N ARG A 444 3.68 1.53 22.92
CA ARG A 444 2.99 1.51 21.65
C ARG A 444 1.49 1.75 21.77
N MET A 445 0.84 1.25 22.82
CA MET A 445 -0.56 1.60 23.14
C MET A 445 -0.74 3.11 23.38
N HIS A 446 0.21 3.76 24.07
CA HIS A 446 0.20 5.22 24.24
C HIS A 446 0.30 5.97 22.91
N ALA A 447 1.18 5.53 22.00
CA ALA A 447 1.26 6.13 20.67
C ALA A 447 -0.07 6.02 19.89
N TYR A 448 -0.80 4.92 20.07
CA TYR A 448 -2.14 4.76 19.51
C TYR A 448 -3.18 5.68 20.17
N ASP A 449 -3.15 5.85 21.50
CA ASP A 449 -4.05 6.78 22.17
C ASP A 449 -3.78 8.25 21.77
N ASP A 450 -2.52 8.63 21.61
CA ASP A 450 -2.14 9.96 21.11
C ASP A 450 -2.62 10.19 19.67
N PHE A 451 -2.43 9.21 18.79
CA PHE A 451 -3.00 9.22 17.44
C PHE A 451 -4.53 9.42 17.49
N ARG A 452 -5.23 8.62 18.30
CA ARG A 452 -6.69 8.65 18.43
C ARG A 452 -7.16 10.03 18.89
N LYS A 453 -6.55 10.60 19.92
CA LYS A 453 -6.84 11.96 20.42
C LYS A 453 -6.63 13.00 19.32
N THR A 454 -5.54 12.89 18.57
CA THR A 454 -5.21 13.80 17.46
C THR A 454 -6.29 13.75 16.37
N VAL A 455 -6.61 12.56 15.86
CA VAL A 455 -7.64 12.40 14.81
C VAL A 455 -9.03 12.79 15.32
N LYS A 456 -9.38 12.48 16.58
CA LYS A 456 -10.62 12.93 17.19
C LYS A 456 -10.70 14.45 17.26
N GLY A 457 -9.61 15.13 17.61
CA GLY A 457 -9.53 16.59 17.59
C GLY A 457 -9.74 17.18 16.20
N LEU A 458 -9.15 16.57 15.16
CA LEU A 458 -9.39 16.95 13.76
C LEU A 458 -10.87 16.79 13.39
N CYS A 459 -11.49 15.66 13.74
CA CYS A 459 -12.90 15.40 13.49
C CYS A 459 -13.83 16.36 14.24
N ASP A 460 -13.51 16.72 15.49
CA ASP A 460 -14.32 17.64 16.29
C ASP A 460 -14.22 19.09 15.78
N ALA A 461 -13.05 19.50 15.28
CA ALA A 461 -12.90 20.78 14.60
C ALA A 461 -13.69 20.80 13.27
N ALA A 462 -13.61 19.72 12.49
CA ALA A 462 -14.33 19.54 11.23
C ALA A 462 -15.86 19.59 11.40
N LYS A 463 -16.40 18.98 12.46
CA LYS A 463 -17.84 19.02 12.80
C LYS A 463 -18.36 20.44 13.06
N LYS A 464 -17.51 21.36 13.51
CA LYS A 464 -17.85 22.78 13.72
C LYS A 464 -17.69 23.62 12.45
N GLY A 465 -17.10 23.06 11.39
CA GLY A 465 -16.78 23.72 10.13
C GLY A 465 -17.82 23.48 9.04
N GLY A 466 -17.34 23.15 7.82
CA GLY A 466 -18.17 22.91 6.64
C GLY A 466 -18.92 21.58 6.65
N LYS A 467 -20.03 21.50 5.90
CA LYS A 467 -20.89 20.30 5.83
C LYS A 467 -20.17 19.03 5.37
N GLU A 468 -19.26 19.16 4.41
CA GLU A 468 -18.54 18.03 3.81
C GLU A 468 -17.52 17.44 4.79
N ASP A 469 -16.73 18.29 5.45
CA ASP A 469 -15.82 17.90 6.53
C ASP A 469 -16.55 17.22 7.70
N ALA A 470 -17.74 17.72 8.05
CA ALA A 470 -18.58 17.12 9.08
C ALA A 470 -19.08 15.72 8.69
N ALA A 471 -19.41 15.48 7.42
CA ALA A 471 -19.83 14.17 6.92
C ALA A 471 -18.68 13.15 7.00
N LEU A 472 -17.48 13.53 6.58
CA LEU A 472 -16.29 12.69 6.73
C LEU A 472 -16.00 12.38 8.21
N ALA A 473 -16.05 13.40 9.09
CA ALA A 473 -15.85 13.22 10.52
C ALA A 473 -16.87 12.25 11.14
N ALA A 474 -18.13 12.31 10.70
CA ALA A 474 -19.17 11.38 11.14
C ALA A 474 -18.91 9.94 10.67
N ALA A 475 -18.42 9.74 9.45
CA ALA A 475 -18.09 8.41 8.92
C ALA A 475 -16.97 7.69 9.70
N LEU A 476 -16.07 8.45 10.33
CA LEU A 476 -14.94 7.95 11.12
C LEU A 476 -15.24 7.75 12.61
N GLU A 477 -16.35 8.30 13.12
CA GLU A 477 -16.66 8.33 14.55
C GLU A 477 -16.81 6.92 15.15
N GLY A 478 -17.42 5.99 14.42
CA GLY A 478 -17.57 4.61 14.85
C GLY A 478 -16.22 3.93 15.13
N ASP A 479 -15.22 4.13 14.28
CA ASP A 479 -13.91 3.49 14.43
C ASP A 479 -13.06 4.18 15.52
N LEU A 480 -13.19 5.50 15.67
CA LEU A 480 -12.57 6.24 16.78
C LEU A 480 -13.13 5.79 18.15
N ASN A 481 -14.43 5.53 18.22
CA ASN A 481 -15.07 5.01 19.42
C ASN A 481 -14.65 3.55 19.69
N ALA A 482 -14.57 2.70 18.66
CA ALA A 482 -14.04 1.35 18.77
C ALA A 482 -12.59 1.34 19.27
N MET A 483 -11.77 2.26 18.79
CA MET A 483 -10.39 2.43 19.25
C MET A 483 -10.32 2.88 20.71
N GLN A 484 -11.16 3.85 21.12
CA GLN A 484 -11.28 4.26 22.53
C GLN A 484 -11.68 3.10 23.43
N GLN A 485 -12.62 2.26 22.99
CA GLN A 485 -13.03 1.07 23.73
C GLN A 485 -11.91 0.03 23.81
N THR A 486 -11.13 -0.15 22.73
CA THR A 486 -9.96 -1.05 22.72
C THR A 486 -8.89 -0.61 23.72
N LEU A 487 -8.73 0.70 23.88
CA LEU A 487 -7.77 1.33 24.81
C LEU A 487 -8.34 1.57 26.22
N SER A 488 -9.57 1.12 26.54
CA SER A 488 -10.20 1.40 27.84
C SER A 488 -9.42 0.86 29.04
N ASN A 489 -8.64 -0.21 28.82
CA ASN A 489 -7.82 -0.86 29.84
C ASN A 489 -6.41 -0.25 29.97
N LEU A 490 -6.04 0.75 29.16
CA LEU A 490 -4.72 1.38 29.22
C LEU A 490 -4.31 1.85 30.63
N PRO A 491 -5.19 2.48 31.44
CA PRO A 491 -4.83 2.84 32.82
C PRO A 491 -4.49 1.64 33.70
N GLU A 492 -5.14 0.49 33.48
CA GLU A 492 -4.83 -0.74 34.22
C GLU A 492 -3.54 -1.40 33.71
N PHE A 493 -3.22 -1.26 32.42
CA PHE A 493 -1.93 -1.66 31.87
C PHE A 493 -0.77 -0.82 32.42
N ASP A 494 -0.97 0.50 32.58
CA ASP A 494 0.05 1.37 33.19
C ASP A 494 0.34 1.00 34.66
N LYS A 495 -0.72 0.74 35.44
CA LYS A 495 -0.57 0.22 36.82
C LYS A 495 0.11 -1.13 36.83
N GLY A 496 -0.25 -2.01 35.89
CA GLY A 496 0.35 -3.33 35.71
C GLY A 496 1.84 -3.24 35.40
N LEU A 497 2.25 -2.37 34.48
CA LEU A 497 3.63 -2.21 34.03
C LEU A 497 4.58 -1.95 35.20
N ALA A 498 4.26 -0.99 36.07
CA ALA A 498 5.12 -0.66 37.23
C ALA A 498 5.28 -1.87 38.17
N ARG A 499 4.18 -2.54 38.49
CA ARG A 499 4.17 -3.76 39.32
C ARG A 499 5.00 -4.88 38.68
N TRP A 500 4.90 -5.06 37.36
CA TRP A 500 5.61 -6.12 36.65
C TRP A 500 7.10 -5.81 36.51
N GLN A 501 7.49 -4.55 36.32
CA GLN A 501 8.89 -4.15 36.34
C GLN A 501 9.54 -4.46 37.69
N GLU A 502 8.86 -4.18 38.80
CA GLU A 502 9.33 -4.56 40.13
C GLU A 502 9.44 -6.09 40.28
N THR A 503 8.38 -6.82 39.87
CA THR A 503 8.35 -8.29 39.93
C THR A 503 9.48 -8.90 39.12
N LEU A 504 9.65 -8.51 37.85
CA LEU A 504 10.68 -9.03 36.96
C LEU A 504 12.08 -8.68 37.48
N SER A 505 12.30 -7.46 38.00
CA SER A 505 13.58 -7.07 38.60
C SER A 505 13.92 -7.95 39.80
N LYS A 506 12.95 -8.19 40.69
CA LYS A 506 13.13 -9.09 41.84
C LYS A 506 13.44 -10.52 41.40
N MET A 507 12.74 -11.03 40.39
CA MET A 507 12.98 -12.38 39.87
C MET A 507 14.33 -12.50 39.17
N GLN A 508 14.76 -11.45 38.46
CA GLN A 508 16.07 -11.38 37.83
C GLN A 508 17.18 -11.42 38.87
N GLU A 509 17.09 -10.64 39.94
CA GLU A 509 18.06 -10.66 41.06
C GLU A 509 18.05 -12.00 41.80
N LEU A 510 16.87 -12.59 42.01
CA LEU A 510 16.75 -13.92 42.61
C LEU A 510 17.43 -14.99 41.74
N ALA A 511 17.22 -14.94 40.43
CA ALA A 511 17.84 -15.84 39.47
C ALA A 511 19.36 -15.65 39.38
N LYS A 512 19.89 -14.44 39.55
CA LYS A 512 21.34 -14.18 39.61
C LYS A 512 21.97 -14.71 40.89
N SER A 513 21.36 -14.41 42.04
CA SER A 513 21.94 -14.64 43.36
C SER A 513 21.76 -16.06 43.89
N SER A 514 20.78 -16.82 43.40
CA SER A 514 20.48 -18.16 43.92
C SER A 514 21.25 -19.24 43.18
N GLU A 515 21.95 -20.13 43.89
CA GLU A 515 22.52 -21.37 43.32
C GLU A 515 21.44 -22.46 43.16
N GLU A 516 20.49 -22.49 44.10
CA GLU A 516 19.37 -23.42 44.10
C GLU A 516 18.09 -22.81 43.52
N PHE A 517 17.21 -23.66 42.99
CA PHE A 517 15.90 -23.22 42.53
C PHE A 517 15.08 -22.60 43.66
N LYS A 518 14.49 -21.43 43.38
CA LYS A 518 13.58 -20.73 44.29
C LYS A 518 12.15 -20.79 43.74
N PRO A 519 11.15 -21.33 44.50
CA PRO A 519 9.78 -21.45 44.03
C PRO A 519 9.16 -20.16 43.49
N GLU A 520 9.56 -19.02 44.03
CA GLU A 520 9.13 -17.68 43.64
C GLU A 520 9.39 -17.37 42.16
N LEU A 521 10.42 -17.96 41.55
CA LEU A 521 10.70 -17.81 40.11
C LEU A 521 9.53 -18.29 39.24
N SER A 522 8.71 -19.22 39.73
CA SER A 522 7.52 -19.68 38.99
C SER A 522 6.45 -18.59 38.84
N SER A 523 6.48 -17.55 39.69
CA SER A 523 5.52 -16.45 39.65
C SER A 523 5.66 -15.57 38.39
N ILE A 524 6.78 -15.65 37.68
CA ILE A 524 6.99 -14.99 36.38
C ILE A 524 5.91 -15.41 35.38
N GLY A 525 5.38 -16.64 35.47
CA GLY A 525 4.29 -17.11 34.60
C GLY A 525 3.02 -16.27 34.68
N ASN A 526 2.79 -15.55 35.79
CA ASN A 526 1.64 -14.65 35.93
C ASN A 526 1.74 -13.41 35.00
N VAL A 527 2.94 -13.07 34.56
CA VAL A 527 3.19 -11.95 33.65
C VAL A 527 2.60 -12.24 32.25
N ARG A 528 2.58 -13.52 31.84
CA ARG A 528 2.06 -13.99 30.54
C ARG A 528 0.63 -13.54 30.27
N GLY A 529 -0.28 -13.73 31.24
CA GLY A 529 -1.70 -13.41 31.05
C GLY A 529 -1.96 -11.90 30.92
N HIS A 530 -1.12 -11.06 31.54
CA HIS A 530 -1.21 -9.61 31.38
C HIS A 530 -0.78 -9.18 29.98
N ALA A 531 0.36 -9.71 29.52
CA ALA A 531 0.90 -9.40 28.21
C ALA A 531 -0.02 -9.86 27.07
N GLU A 532 -0.67 -11.03 27.17
CA GLU A 532 -1.67 -11.46 26.19
C GLU A 532 -2.79 -10.42 25.99
N ASN A 533 -3.26 -9.78 27.05
CA ASN A 533 -4.27 -8.73 26.94
C ASN A 533 -3.73 -7.47 26.25
N GLN A 534 -2.47 -7.09 26.52
CA GLN A 534 -1.84 -5.95 25.84
C GLN A 534 -1.64 -6.21 24.35
N ASP A 535 -1.25 -7.43 23.99
CA ASP A 535 -1.06 -7.88 22.60
C ASP A 535 -2.37 -7.77 21.80
N ASN A 536 -3.46 -8.24 22.39
CA ASN A 536 -4.80 -8.09 21.82
C ASN A 536 -5.20 -6.62 21.65
N THR A 537 -4.83 -5.76 22.61
CA THR A 537 -5.12 -4.31 22.54
C THR A 537 -4.34 -3.62 21.42
N ILE A 538 -3.04 -3.86 21.25
CA ILE A 538 -2.26 -3.22 20.16
C ILE A 538 -2.72 -3.70 18.77
N ALA A 539 -3.04 -4.99 18.61
CA ALA A 539 -3.57 -5.51 17.36
C ALA A 539 -4.96 -4.90 17.04
N GLY A 540 -5.81 -4.75 18.06
CA GLY A 540 -7.09 -4.04 17.92
C GLY A 540 -6.92 -2.56 17.54
N CYS A 541 -5.93 -1.88 18.11
CA CYS A 541 -5.63 -0.49 17.77
C CYS A 541 -5.17 -0.35 16.32
N ARG A 542 -4.20 -1.16 15.87
CA ARG A 542 -3.69 -1.13 14.49
C ARG A 542 -4.80 -1.32 13.47
N ARG A 543 -5.67 -2.29 13.73
CA ARG A 543 -6.87 -2.52 12.93
C ARG A 543 -7.73 -1.26 12.83
N CYS A 544 -8.04 -0.59 13.94
CA CYS A 544 -8.80 0.66 13.93
C CYS A 544 -8.10 1.74 13.10
N VAL A 545 -6.76 1.83 13.15
CA VAL A 545 -6.03 2.80 12.31
C VAL A 545 -6.15 2.49 10.82
N ASN A 546 -6.01 1.22 10.43
CA ASN A 546 -6.22 0.80 9.04
C ASN A 546 -7.64 1.14 8.56
N MET A 547 -8.65 0.92 9.41
CA MET A 547 -10.04 1.29 9.13
C MET A 547 -10.19 2.78 8.86
N ILE A 548 -9.66 3.61 9.77
CA ILE A 548 -9.73 5.06 9.67
C ILE A 548 -9.02 5.53 8.39
N LYS A 549 -7.83 4.99 8.11
CA LYS A 549 -7.04 5.33 6.92
C LYS A 549 -7.81 5.01 5.64
N GLN A 550 -8.39 3.81 5.56
CA GLN A 550 -9.14 3.35 4.41
C GLN A 550 -10.39 4.20 4.19
N LYS A 551 -11.22 4.37 5.22
CA LYS A 551 -12.46 5.16 5.12
C LYS A 551 -12.17 6.60 4.74
N ALA A 552 -11.12 7.21 5.30
CA ALA A 552 -10.70 8.54 4.88
C ALA A 552 -10.33 8.59 3.38
N GLY A 553 -9.82 7.51 2.81
CA GLY A 553 -9.50 7.41 1.37
C GLY A 553 -10.70 7.27 0.45
N VAL A 554 -11.84 6.73 0.91
CA VAL A 554 -13.04 6.48 0.08
C VAL A 554 -14.20 7.41 0.38
N ALA A 555 -14.40 7.80 1.65
CA ALA A 555 -15.56 8.58 2.10
C ALA A 555 -15.58 9.99 1.51
N VAL A 556 -14.47 10.49 0.97
CA VAL A 556 -14.40 11.73 0.20
C VAL A 556 -15.38 11.75 -0.99
N ASN A 557 -15.69 10.58 -1.57
CA ASN A 557 -16.67 10.44 -2.65
C ASN A 557 -18.12 10.67 -2.20
N GLU A 558 -18.42 10.37 -0.94
CA GLU A 558 -19.74 10.54 -0.35
C GLU A 558 -19.88 11.91 0.33
N ALA A 559 -18.82 12.37 0.99
CA ALA A 559 -18.77 13.61 1.72
C ALA A 559 -18.65 14.85 0.82
N GLY A 560 -18.03 14.73 -0.36
CA GLY A 560 -17.76 15.83 -1.29
C GLY A 560 -16.29 16.25 -1.29
N SER A 561 -15.87 16.92 -2.36
CA SER A 561 -14.45 17.23 -2.64
C SER A 561 -13.80 18.21 -1.65
N GLY A 562 -14.59 19.02 -0.95
CA GLY A 562 -14.13 19.92 0.11
C GLY A 562 -13.58 19.18 1.35
N SER A 563 -13.95 17.91 1.55
CA SER A 563 -13.42 17.07 2.64
C SER A 563 -12.00 16.53 2.42
N THR A 564 -11.45 16.71 1.21
CA THR A 564 -10.18 16.11 0.80
C THR A 564 -9.00 16.56 1.65
N SER A 565 -8.97 17.84 2.07
CA SER A 565 -7.88 18.34 2.93
C SER A 565 -7.86 17.66 4.30
N LEU A 566 -9.04 17.43 4.89
CA LEU A 566 -9.17 16.71 6.15
C LEU A 566 -8.76 15.24 5.99
N ALA A 567 -9.24 14.59 4.94
CA ALA A 567 -8.90 13.19 4.64
C ALA A 567 -7.38 12.97 4.50
N VAL A 568 -6.70 13.86 3.76
CA VAL A 568 -5.23 13.84 3.61
C VAL A 568 -4.54 13.94 4.97
N LYS A 569 -4.95 14.89 5.83
CA LYS A 569 -4.37 15.04 7.17
C LYS A 569 -4.59 13.80 8.04
N ILE A 570 -5.78 13.22 8.00
CA ILE A 570 -6.09 12.01 8.79
C ILE A 570 -5.26 10.82 8.32
N ARG A 571 -5.13 10.61 7.01
CA ARG A 571 -4.32 9.52 6.44
C ARG A 571 -2.83 9.69 6.76
N GLU A 572 -2.35 10.93 6.78
CA GLU A 572 -0.99 11.24 7.19
C GLU A 572 -0.74 10.89 8.67
N GLU A 573 -1.67 11.21 9.58
CA GLU A 573 -1.58 10.75 10.98
C GLU A 573 -1.65 9.22 11.09
N CYS A 574 -2.48 8.56 10.28
CA CYS A 574 -2.54 7.09 10.24
C CYS A 574 -1.18 6.51 9.80
N ARG A 575 -0.56 7.09 8.77
CA ARG A 575 0.75 6.68 8.28
C ARG A 575 1.81 6.79 9.36
N LYS A 576 1.89 7.94 10.05
CA LYS A 576 2.86 8.15 11.13
C LYS A 576 2.77 7.07 12.20
N VAL A 577 1.56 6.75 12.65
CA VAL A 577 1.39 5.72 13.70
C VAL A 577 1.59 4.30 13.16
N LEU A 578 1.27 3.98 11.90
CA LEU A 578 1.43 2.63 11.34
C LEU A 578 2.89 2.23 11.06
N ARG A 579 3.82 3.19 11.01
CA ARG A 579 5.26 2.94 10.83
C ARG A 579 5.86 2.18 12.02
N LYS A 580 6.90 1.41 11.72
CA LYS A 580 7.70 0.58 12.64
C LYS A 580 6.81 -0.26 13.56
N PRO A 581 5.94 -1.13 13.00
CA PRO A 581 4.98 -1.88 13.79
C PRO A 581 5.67 -2.77 14.81
N HIS A 582 5.01 -2.97 15.95
CA HIS A 582 5.38 -4.04 16.87
C HIS A 582 5.22 -5.41 16.18
N PRO A 583 6.02 -6.45 16.48
CA PRO A 583 5.85 -7.77 15.89
C PRO A 583 4.45 -8.41 16.04
N LEU A 584 3.65 -7.92 16.99
CA LEU A 584 2.29 -8.42 17.27
C LEU A 584 1.18 -7.52 16.73
N GLU A 585 1.56 -6.40 16.12
CA GLU A 585 0.70 -5.58 15.30
C GLU A 585 0.54 -6.22 13.92
N HIS A 586 -0.26 -7.28 13.85
CA HIS A 586 -0.60 -7.90 12.58
C HIS A 586 -1.81 -7.21 11.93
N PHE A 587 -1.84 -7.27 10.60
CA PHE A 587 -2.63 -6.48 9.64
C PHE A 587 -2.19 -5.04 9.54
#